data_AF-A0A6B8KFB2-F1
#
_entry.id   AF-A0A6B8KFB2-F1
#
_cell.length_a   1.000
_cell.length_b   1.000
_cell.length_c   1.000
_cell.angle_alpha   90.00
_cell.angle_beta   90.00
_cell.angle_gamma   90.00
#
_symmetry.space_group_name_H-M   'P 1'
#
loop_
_entity.id
_entity.type
_entity.pdbx_description
1 polymer ?
#
loop_
_entity_poly.entity_id
_entity_poly.type
_entity_poly.pdbx_seq_one_letter_code
_entity_poly.pdbx_strand_id
1 'polypeptide(L)'
;MSRLRILCLFGGVLGSLTLGAQTARAQYYAPAQAYPPYDYSDPEPDPVYRPQPRSGSRLDQDYDAQDRLYDRPAVRERSARLRPGAGPSDADPNYSSPVDYDDEVDFRQTTATLVNDPTGQQSGAITIDTARRKLYLSLGDGQAIEYGIGVGREGFAWKGTAQVGRKAFWPGWTPPREMLLRRPDLPSHMEGGLDNPLGARALYLFKGPKDTLFRIHGTNEPETIGHAVSSGCIRMLNADVIDLYRRVKKGVRVVVL
;
A
#
# COMPACT_ATOMS: atom_id res chain seq x y z
N MET A 1 18.86 9.79 83.68
CA MET A 1 19.22 11.20 83.42
C MET A 1 20.46 11.24 82.53
N SER A 2 20.42 12.10 81.51
CA SER A 2 21.55 12.79 80.85
C SER A 2 22.66 12.04 80.07
N ARG A 3 22.53 12.24 78.74
CA ARG A 3 23.49 12.44 77.64
C ARG A 3 24.96 12.83 77.94
N LEU A 4 25.89 12.31 77.12
CA LEU A 4 27.07 12.98 76.50
C LEU A 4 27.67 12.05 75.41
N ARG A 5 27.70 12.37 74.09
CA ARG A 5 28.71 13.13 73.29
C ARG A 5 30.13 12.49 73.38
N ILE A 6 30.85 12.08 72.31
CA ILE A 6 31.37 12.84 71.14
C ILE A 6 32.24 11.94 70.19
N LEU A 7 32.29 12.33 68.90
CA LEU A 7 33.28 12.09 67.79
C LEU A 7 33.63 10.69 67.25
N CYS A 8 33.56 10.55 65.92
CA CYS A 8 34.76 10.50 65.05
C CYS A 8 34.43 10.71 63.55
N LEU A 9 35.45 11.21 62.84
CA LEU A 9 35.51 11.75 61.47
C LEU A 9 35.66 10.68 60.37
N PHE A 10 35.83 11.17 59.13
CA PHE A 10 36.15 10.52 57.83
C PHE A 10 34.92 10.09 57.01
N GLY A 11 34.78 10.37 55.71
CA GLY A 11 35.57 11.09 54.71
C GLY A 11 34.83 10.94 53.37
N GLY A 12 35.11 11.78 52.36
CA GLY A 12 34.62 11.51 51.00
C GLY A 12 34.33 12.72 50.13
N VAL A 13 35.36 13.14 49.37
CA VAL A 13 35.35 13.65 47.99
C VAL A 13 34.01 14.19 47.44
N LEU A 14 33.92 15.52 47.26
CA LEU A 14 32.98 16.17 46.35
C LEU A 14 33.75 16.64 45.10
N GLY A 15 33.71 15.83 44.05
CA GLY A 15 34.09 16.24 42.70
C GLY A 15 32.95 17.00 42.05
N SER A 16 33.21 18.24 41.65
CA SER A 16 32.31 19.05 40.84
C SER A 16 32.22 18.48 39.41
N LEU A 17 31.04 17.99 39.02
CA LEU A 17 30.66 17.79 37.63
C LEU A 17 29.39 18.62 37.38
N THR A 18 29.58 19.72 36.65
CA THR A 18 28.50 20.55 36.11
C THR A 18 27.80 19.79 34.99
N LEU A 19 26.63 19.21 35.26
CA LEU A 19 25.71 18.79 34.21
C LEU A 19 24.99 20.04 33.67
N GLY A 20 25.44 20.51 32.50
CA GLY A 20 24.68 21.47 31.70
C GLY A 20 23.41 20.79 31.16
N ALA A 21 22.24 21.21 31.63
CA ALA A 21 20.97 20.84 31.02
C ALA A 21 20.83 21.57 29.66
N GLN A 22 21.04 20.85 28.56
CA GLN A 22 20.60 21.31 27.25
C GLN A 22 19.10 21.04 27.12
N THR A 23 18.32 22.12 27.16
CA THR A 23 16.91 22.12 26.83
C THR A 23 16.75 21.97 25.32
N ALA A 24 16.26 20.81 24.88
CA ALA A 24 15.83 20.64 23.49
C ALA A 24 14.55 21.48 23.26
N ARG A 25 14.68 22.56 22.49
CA ARG A 25 13.53 23.33 22.00
C ARG A 25 12.78 22.49 20.97
N ALA A 26 11.51 22.18 21.26
CA ALA A 26 10.58 21.69 20.26
C ALA A 26 10.34 22.79 19.21
N GLN A 27 10.86 22.60 18.01
CA GLN A 27 10.49 23.42 16.85
C GLN A 27 9.08 22.99 16.43
N TYR A 28 8.10 23.82 16.72
CA TYR A 28 6.77 23.72 16.14
C TYR A 28 6.88 23.89 14.63
N TYR A 29 6.66 22.83 13.87
CA TYR A 29 6.40 22.93 12.44
C TYR A 29 5.01 23.55 12.24
N ALA A 30 4.96 24.62 11.42
CA ALA A 30 3.70 25.16 10.94
C ALA A 30 2.94 24.08 10.15
N PRO A 31 1.61 23.98 10.29
CA PRO A 31 0.83 23.00 9.54
C PRO A 31 1.01 23.25 8.04
N ALA A 32 1.29 22.18 7.29
CA ALA A 32 1.20 22.21 5.84
C ALA A 32 -0.21 22.68 5.46
N GLN A 33 -0.32 23.70 4.60
CA GLN A 33 -1.59 24.17 4.08
C GLN A 33 -2.37 22.97 3.54
N ALA A 34 -3.55 22.72 4.12
CA ALA A 34 -4.46 21.72 3.62
C ALA A 34 -4.83 22.09 2.19
N TYR A 35 -4.50 21.21 1.24
CA TYR A 35 -5.01 21.34 -0.12
C TYR A 35 -6.53 21.18 -0.08
N PRO A 36 -7.30 22.05 -0.76
CA PRO A 36 -8.74 21.87 -0.84
C PRO A 36 -9.06 20.53 -1.51
N PRO A 37 -10.20 19.89 -1.16
CA PRO A 37 -10.65 18.69 -1.85
C PRO A 37 -10.82 18.98 -3.35
N TYR A 38 -10.28 18.10 -4.20
CA TYR A 38 -10.41 18.21 -5.66
C TYR A 38 -11.90 18.20 -6.04
N ASP A 39 -12.35 19.32 -6.61
CA ASP A 39 -13.68 19.46 -7.20
C ASP A 39 -13.63 19.02 -8.67
N TYR A 40 -14.15 17.82 -8.94
CA TYR A 40 -14.20 17.24 -10.29
C TYR A 40 -15.32 17.82 -11.17
N SER A 41 -16.01 18.87 -10.72
CA SER A 41 -17.13 19.50 -11.44
C SER A 41 -16.68 20.50 -12.52
N ASP A 42 -15.43 20.98 -12.46
CA ASP A 42 -14.97 22.10 -13.28
C ASP A 42 -13.65 21.79 -14.00
N PRO A 43 -13.65 21.62 -15.34
CA PRO A 43 -12.44 21.42 -16.12
C PRO A 43 -11.83 22.78 -16.51
N GLU A 44 -11.42 23.59 -15.54
CA GLU A 44 -10.54 24.73 -15.83
C GLU A 44 -9.12 24.21 -16.14
N PRO A 45 -8.40 24.79 -17.12
CA PRO A 45 -7.01 24.44 -17.38
C PRO A 45 -6.13 24.93 -16.22
N ASP A 46 -5.59 23.97 -15.45
CA ASP A 46 -4.65 24.22 -14.36
C ASP A 46 -3.45 25.06 -14.87
N PRO A 47 -2.97 26.07 -14.11
CA PRO A 47 -1.93 26.97 -14.58
C PRO A 47 -0.62 26.19 -14.81
N VAL A 48 -0.04 26.42 -15.99
CA VAL A 48 1.23 25.88 -16.50
C VAL A 48 2.21 25.52 -15.36
N TYR A 49 2.38 24.23 -15.10
CA TYR A 49 3.39 23.71 -14.20
C TYR A 49 4.78 24.17 -14.68
N ARG A 50 5.38 25.12 -13.97
CA ARG A 50 6.80 25.47 -14.12
C ARG A 50 7.61 24.56 -13.17
N PRO A 51 8.50 23.70 -13.69
CA PRO A 51 9.32 22.87 -12.82
C PRO A 51 10.21 23.75 -11.93
N GLN A 52 10.09 23.59 -10.61
CA GLN A 52 11.04 24.17 -9.67
C GLN A 52 12.37 23.39 -9.70
N PRO A 53 13.52 24.05 -9.46
CA PRO A 53 14.83 23.41 -9.55
C PRO A 53 14.99 22.30 -8.51
N ARG A 54 15.62 21.19 -8.95
CA ARG A 54 15.87 19.96 -8.19
C ARG A 54 16.56 20.25 -6.86
N SER A 55 15.83 20.15 -5.76
CA SER A 55 16.42 19.97 -4.43
C SER A 55 16.46 18.47 -4.15
N GLY A 56 17.65 17.87 -4.10
CA GLY A 56 17.89 16.43 -3.89
C GLY A 56 17.42 15.90 -2.52
N SER A 57 16.12 16.02 -2.29
CA SER A 57 15.44 15.57 -1.08
C SER A 57 15.20 14.06 -1.15
N ARG A 58 15.04 13.43 0.00
CA ARG A 58 14.69 12.01 0.11
C ARG A 58 13.40 11.64 -0.66
N LEU A 59 12.56 12.64 -0.96
CA LEU A 59 11.34 12.53 -1.76
C LEU A 59 11.61 12.20 -3.23
N ASP A 60 12.70 12.73 -3.82
CA ASP A 60 13.05 12.44 -5.22
C ASP A 60 13.57 11.00 -5.37
N GLN A 61 14.22 10.46 -4.33
CA GLN A 61 14.79 9.12 -4.33
C GLN A 61 13.74 8.00 -4.30
N ASP A 62 12.61 8.22 -3.62
CA ASP A 62 11.50 7.27 -3.58
C ASP A 62 10.69 7.26 -4.89
N TYR A 63 10.65 8.40 -5.61
CA TYR A 63 10.10 8.48 -6.98
C TYR A 63 11.00 7.81 -8.02
N ASP A 64 12.32 7.96 -7.91
CA ASP A 64 13.27 7.28 -8.80
C ASP A 64 13.23 5.75 -8.64
N ALA A 65 12.82 5.22 -7.47
CA ALA A 65 12.60 3.79 -7.28
C ALA A 65 11.39 3.26 -8.07
N GLN A 66 10.35 4.08 -8.24
CA GLN A 66 9.20 3.76 -9.08
C GLN A 66 9.56 3.78 -10.57
N ASP A 67 10.46 4.67 -11.01
CA ASP A 67 10.91 4.68 -12.40
C ASP A 67 11.69 3.42 -12.77
N ARG A 68 12.43 2.84 -11.82
CA ARG A 68 13.10 1.54 -12.00
C ARG A 68 12.12 0.37 -12.13
N LEU A 69 10.90 0.49 -11.59
CA LEU A 69 9.85 -0.54 -11.67
C LEU A 69 9.38 -0.79 -13.11
N TYR A 70 9.59 0.19 -13.99
CA TYR A 70 9.10 0.15 -15.37
C TYR A 70 10.19 -0.02 -16.43
N ASP A 71 11.47 -0.04 -16.04
CA ASP A 71 12.62 -0.19 -16.95
C ASP A 71 12.95 -1.66 -17.31
N ARG A 72 12.12 -2.63 -16.90
CA ARG A 72 12.43 -4.06 -17.12
C ARG A 72 12.12 -4.49 -18.56
N PRO A 73 13.05 -5.23 -19.22
CA PRO A 73 12.75 -5.86 -20.50
C PRO A 73 11.67 -6.93 -20.30
N ALA A 74 10.70 -6.99 -21.21
CA ALA A 74 9.64 -8.00 -21.21
C ALA A 74 10.24 -9.41 -21.08
N VAL A 75 9.78 -10.16 -20.07
CA VAL A 75 10.27 -11.52 -19.83
C VAL A 75 9.68 -12.43 -20.90
N ARG A 76 10.55 -13.24 -21.52
CA ARG A 76 10.21 -14.22 -22.57
C ARG A 76 8.95 -15.02 -22.22
N GLU A 77 8.04 -15.11 -23.19
CA GLU A 77 6.85 -15.97 -23.20
C GLU A 77 7.17 -17.39 -22.72
N ARG A 78 6.92 -17.68 -21.43
CA ARG A 78 6.83 -19.05 -20.94
C ARG A 78 5.37 -19.44 -20.91
N SER A 79 5.06 -20.47 -21.70
CA SER A 79 3.93 -21.41 -21.61
C SER A 79 2.62 -20.92 -20.97
N ALA A 80 2.14 -19.75 -21.40
CA ALA A 80 0.76 -19.35 -21.17
C ALA A 80 -0.17 -20.37 -21.83
N ARG A 81 -0.98 -21.08 -21.03
CA ARG A 81 -2.05 -21.91 -21.59
C ARG A 81 -3.25 -21.02 -21.86
N LEU A 82 -3.54 -20.76 -23.13
CA LEU A 82 -4.83 -20.23 -23.54
C LEU A 82 -5.90 -21.25 -23.14
N ARG A 83 -6.65 -20.95 -22.08
CA ARG A 83 -7.88 -21.67 -21.74
C ARG A 83 -9.06 -20.74 -22.06
N PRO A 84 -9.72 -20.90 -23.22
CA PRO A 84 -10.84 -20.06 -23.60
C PRO A 84 -11.93 -20.10 -22.51
N GLY A 85 -12.25 -18.95 -21.90
CA GLY A 85 -13.27 -18.83 -20.84
C GLY A 85 -12.80 -19.14 -19.41
N ALA A 86 -11.50 -19.16 -19.12
CA ALA A 86 -10.96 -19.65 -17.84
C ALA A 86 -10.88 -18.68 -16.65
N GLY A 87 -11.25 -17.41 -16.85
CA GLY A 87 -11.34 -16.47 -15.73
C GLY A 87 -12.43 -16.88 -14.73
N PRO A 88 -12.28 -16.57 -13.43
CA PRO A 88 -13.35 -16.72 -12.45
C PRO A 88 -14.66 -16.08 -12.93
N SER A 89 -15.81 -16.72 -12.70
CA SER A 89 -17.12 -16.22 -13.17
C SER A 89 -17.53 -14.87 -12.58
N ASP A 90 -16.87 -14.44 -11.50
CA ASP A 90 -17.10 -13.15 -10.86
C ASP A 90 -16.11 -12.05 -11.29
N ALA A 91 -15.14 -12.39 -12.16
CA ALA A 91 -14.24 -11.46 -12.79
C ALA A 91 -14.97 -10.63 -13.85
N ASP A 92 -14.62 -9.35 -13.94
CA ASP A 92 -15.13 -8.48 -14.99
C ASP A 92 -14.40 -8.77 -16.30
N PRO A 93 -15.10 -9.24 -17.35
CA PRO A 93 -14.47 -9.64 -18.60
C PRO A 93 -13.82 -8.46 -19.34
N ASN A 94 -14.22 -7.21 -19.08
CA ASN A 94 -13.62 -6.04 -19.73
C ASN A 94 -12.28 -5.63 -19.11
N TYR A 95 -11.96 -6.16 -17.92
CA TYR A 95 -10.76 -5.81 -17.17
C TYR A 95 -9.88 -7.03 -16.89
N SER A 96 -10.22 -8.20 -17.43
CA SER A 96 -9.54 -9.45 -17.14
C SER A 96 -8.90 -10.02 -18.39
N SER A 97 -7.70 -10.57 -18.25
CA SER A 97 -7.07 -11.33 -19.32
C SER A 97 -7.84 -12.64 -19.56
N PRO A 98 -7.98 -13.08 -20.81
CA PRO A 98 -8.51 -14.40 -21.13
C PRO A 98 -7.49 -15.53 -20.85
N VAL A 99 -6.25 -15.18 -20.50
CA VAL A 99 -5.15 -16.11 -20.23
C VAL A 99 -4.97 -16.30 -18.73
N ASP A 100 -4.83 -17.56 -18.32
CA ASP A 100 -4.52 -17.92 -16.94
C ASP A 100 -3.01 -18.14 -16.76
N TYR A 101 -2.40 -17.33 -15.90
CA TYR A 101 -0.99 -17.45 -15.51
C TYR A 101 -0.81 -17.90 -14.04
N ASP A 102 -1.85 -18.44 -13.38
CA ASP A 102 -1.76 -18.89 -11.98
C ASP A 102 -0.69 -19.98 -11.77
N ASP A 103 -0.45 -20.84 -12.78
CA ASP A 103 0.57 -21.90 -12.73
C ASP A 103 2.01 -21.36 -12.62
N GLU A 104 2.23 -20.09 -12.96
CA GLU A 104 3.53 -19.41 -12.92
C GLU A 104 3.74 -18.64 -11.59
N VAL A 105 2.75 -18.65 -10.69
CA VAL A 105 2.84 -17.97 -9.37
C VAL A 105 3.46 -18.89 -8.32
N ASP A 106 4.52 -18.42 -7.65
CA ASP A 106 5.10 -19.13 -6.50
C ASP A 106 4.25 -18.93 -5.23
N PHE A 107 3.32 -19.86 -4.98
CA PHE A 107 2.45 -19.84 -3.80
C PHE A 107 3.17 -19.99 -2.45
N ARG A 108 4.47 -20.30 -2.44
CA ARG A 108 5.28 -20.30 -1.21
C ARG A 108 5.64 -18.87 -0.79
N GLN A 109 5.58 -17.90 -1.70
CA GLN A 109 5.74 -16.49 -1.40
C GLN A 109 4.42 -15.90 -0.90
N THR A 110 4.13 -16.16 0.37
CA THR A 110 2.92 -15.70 1.04
C THR A 110 3.26 -15.06 2.37
N THR A 111 2.49 -14.04 2.74
CA THR A 111 2.51 -13.43 4.08
C THR A 111 1.25 -13.75 4.89
N ALA A 112 0.34 -14.55 4.31
CA ALA A 112 -0.94 -14.88 4.90
C ALA A 112 -0.76 -15.67 6.21
N THR A 113 -1.35 -15.18 7.30
CA THR A 113 -1.33 -15.84 8.60
C THR A 113 -2.69 -15.75 9.28
N LEU A 114 -3.07 -16.81 10.00
CA LEU A 114 -4.27 -16.79 10.84
C LEU A 114 -3.95 -16.11 12.17
N VAL A 115 -4.73 -15.09 12.54
CA VAL A 115 -4.54 -14.29 13.75
C VAL A 115 -5.86 -14.10 14.50
N ASN A 116 -5.77 -13.66 15.76
CA ASN A 116 -6.93 -13.09 16.45
C ASN A 116 -7.32 -11.79 15.75
N ASP A 117 -8.60 -11.59 15.46
CA ASP A 117 -9.11 -10.45 14.70
C ASP A 117 -8.97 -9.15 15.50
N PRO A 118 -8.09 -8.22 15.10
CA PRO A 118 -7.93 -6.94 15.80
C PRO A 118 -8.93 -5.87 15.34
N THR A 119 -9.77 -6.16 14.34
CA THR A 119 -10.53 -5.15 13.59
C THR A 119 -11.94 -4.91 14.12
N GLY A 120 -12.49 -5.91 14.84
CA GLY A 120 -13.88 -5.92 15.29
C GLY A 120 -14.92 -5.87 14.16
N GLN A 121 -14.53 -6.16 12.91
CA GLN A 121 -15.44 -6.16 11.77
C GLN A 121 -16.24 -7.46 11.66
N GLN A 122 -17.31 -7.43 10.86
CA GLN A 122 -18.10 -8.61 10.56
C GLN A 122 -17.32 -9.59 9.67
N SER A 123 -17.64 -10.88 9.77
CA SER A 123 -17.08 -11.92 8.88
C SER A 123 -17.24 -11.53 7.41
N GLY A 124 -16.16 -11.72 6.65
CA GLY A 124 -16.03 -11.36 5.25
C GLY A 124 -15.57 -9.92 5.00
N ALA A 125 -15.51 -9.04 6.00
CA ALA A 125 -15.02 -7.67 5.83
C ALA A 125 -13.49 -7.62 5.67
N ILE A 126 -13.04 -6.64 4.88
CA ILE A 126 -11.62 -6.32 4.71
C ILE A 126 -11.28 -5.09 5.54
N THR A 127 -10.21 -5.13 6.32
CA THR A 127 -9.64 -3.96 6.98
C THR A 127 -8.21 -3.72 6.51
N ILE A 128 -7.89 -2.52 6.05
CA ILE A 128 -6.57 -2.09 5.63
C ILE A 128 -6.02 -1.15 6.70
N ASP A 129 -4.98 -1.59 7.39
CA ASP A 129 -4.20 -0.76 8.31
C ASP A 129 -2.96 -0.27 7.57
N THR A 130 -3.06 0.96 7.05
CA THR A 130 -2.01 1.59 6.26
C THR A 130 -0.75 1.86 7.08
N ALA A 131 -0.92 2.19 8.37
CA ALA A 131 0.19 2.48 9.28
C ALA A 131 1.00 1.22 9.63
N ARG A 132 0.32 0.10 9.87
CA ARG A 132 0.97 -1.20 10.12
C ARG A 132 1.35 -1.95 8.84
N ARG A 133 0.89 -1.47 7.68
CA ARG A 133 1.03 -2.15 6.38
C ARG A 133 0.49 -3.57 6.44
N LYS A 134 -0.72 -3.70 6.98
CA LYS A 134 -1.45 -4.97 7.10
C LYS A 134 -2.83 -4.87 6.48
N LEU A 135 -3.27 -5.96 5.87
CA LEU A 135 -4.65 -6.18 5.44
C LEU A 135 -5.20 -7.37 6.21
N TYR A 136 -6.41 -7.23 6.75
CA TYR A 136 -7.12 -8.26 7.50
C TYR A 136 -8.38 -8.66 6.75
N LEU A 137 -8.62 -9.96 6.59
CA LEU A 137 -9.91 -10.53 6.22
C LEU A 137 -10.53 -11.17 7.45
N SER A 138 -11.59 -10.57 8.01
CA SER A 138 -12.32 -11.12 9.15
C SER A 138 -13.01 -12.44 8.77
N LEU A 139 -12.82 -13.50 9.54
CA LEU A 139 -13.41 -14.82 9.29
C LEU A 139 -14.68 -15.07 10.13
N GLY A 140 -14.84 -14.36 11.24
CA GLY A 140 -15.80 -14.70 12.28
C GLY A 140 -15.10 -15.34 13.49
N ASP A 141 -15.84 -15.58 14.57
CA ASP A 141 -15.34 -16.21 15.79
C ASP A 141 -14.07 -15.56 16.39
N GLY A 142 -13.90 -14.25 16.16
CA GLY A 142 -12.73 -13.51 16.61
C GLY A 142 -11.43 -13.84 15.87
N GLN A 143 -11.50 -14.44 14.68
CA GLN A 143 -10.35 -14.76 13.84
C GLN A 143 -10.31 -13.95 12.54
N ALA A 144 -9.11 -13.68 12.05
CA ALA A 144 -8.88 -13.04 10.76
C ALA A 144 -7.67 -13.66 10.04
N ILE A 145 -7.64 -13.55 8.72
CA ILE A 145 -6.40 -13.75 7.95
C ILE A 145 -5.72 -12.39 7.83
N GLU A 146 -4.48 -12.31 8.31
CA GLU A 146 -3.60 -11.16 8.13
C GLU A 146 -2.71 -11.36 6.90
N TYR A 147 -2.57 -10.32 6.08
CA TYR A 147 -1.67 -10.24 4.94
C TYR A 147 -0.76 -9.01 5.09
N GLY A 148 0.49 -9.13 4.65
CA GLY A 148 1.38 -7.99 4.44
C GLY A 148 1.03 -7.24 3.16
N ILE A 149 1.14 -5.90 3.20
CA ILE A 149 0.85 -5.04 2.05
C ILE A 149 1.94 -4.01 1.79
N GLY A 150 2.11 -3.63 0.53
CA GLY A 150 2.75 -2.38 0.14
C GLY A 150 1.70 -1.27 0.03
N VAL A 151 2.00 -0.08 0.52
CA VAL A 151 1.06 1.05 0.53
C VAL A 151 1.68 2.21 -0.24
N GLY A 152 0.94 2.70 -1.23
CA GLY A 152 1.33 3.90 -1.97
C GLY A 152 1.11 5.19 -1.20
N ARG A 153 1.70 6.29 -1.67
CA ARG A 153 1.57 7.61 -1.02
C ARG A 153 0.13 8.05 -0.83
N GLU A 154 -0.70 7.95 -1.87
CA GLU A 154 -2.14 8.29 -1.77
C GLU A 154 -2.90 7.30 -0.89
N GLY A 155 -2.43 6.06 -0.80
CA GLY A 155 -2.95 5.04 0.10
C GLY A 155 -2.82 5.43 1.56
N PHE A 156 -1.76 6.17 1.93
CA PHE A 156 -1.63 6.73 3.29
C PHE A 156 -2.56 7.92 3.56
N ALA A 157 -2.99 8.63 2.52
CA ALA A 157 -3.88 9.79 2.67
C ALA A 157 -5.36 9.38 2.78
N TRP A 158 -5.73 8.22 2.24
CA TRP A 158 -7.12 7.78 2.22
C TRP A 158 -7.52 7.00 3.48
N LYS A 159 -8.61 7.41 4.10
CA LYS A 159 -9.25 6.73 5.25
C LYS A 159 -10.76 6.67 5.06
N GLY A 160 -11.39 5.65 5.63
CA GLY A 160 -12.83 5.51 5.65
C GLY A 160 -13.31 4.17 5.09
N THR A 161 -14.46 4.17 4.42
CA THR A 161 -15.16 2.95 4.05
C THR A 161 -15.42 2.89 2.55
N ALA A 162 -15.23 1.70 1.98
CA ALA A 162 -15.54 1.36 0.60
C ALA A 162 -16.14 -0.04 0.54
N GLN A 163 -16.36 -0.52 -0.69
CA GLN A 163 -16.73 -1.89 -0.98
C GLN A 163 -15.98 -2.40 -2.21
N VAL A 164 -15.83 -3.72 -2.32
CA VAL A 164 -15.34 -4.35 -3.56
C VAL A 164 -16.42 -4.21 -4.64
N GLY A 165 -16.29 -3.25 -5.54
CA GLY A 165 -17.28 -3.04 -6.61
C GLY A 165 -17.04 -3.94 -7.82
N ARG A 166 -15.77 -4.17 -8.14
CA ARG A 166 -15.35 -4.97 -9.29
C ARG A 166 -14.15 -5.84 -8.91
N LYS A 167 -14.04 -6.97 -9.61
CA LYS A 167 -12.95 -7.94 -9.48
C LYS A 167 -12.37 -8.19 -10.87
N ALA A 168 -11.05 -8.28 -10.99
CA ALA A 168 -10.39 -8.60 -12.24
C ALA A 168 -9.33 -9.70 -12.06
N PHE A 169 -9.26 -10.56 -13.07
CA PHE A 169 -8.35 -11.69 -13.17
C PHE A 169 -7.26 -11.36 -14.18
N TRP A 170 -5.99 -11.39 -13.76
CA TRP A 170 -4.85 -10.92 -14.56
C TRP A 170 -5.17 -9.60 -15.27
N PRO A 171 -5.38 -8.50 -14.51
CA PRO A 171 -5.87 -7.25 -15.07
C PRO A 171 -4.88 -6.58 -16.01
N GLY A 172 -5.42 -5.95 -17.07
CA GLY A 172 -4.68 -4.97 -17.85
C GLY A 172 -4.39 -3.71 -17.03
N TRP A 173 -3.34 -2.98 -17.39
CA TRP A 173 -2.90 -1.77 -16.72
C TRP A 173 -2.75 -0.61 -17.69
N THR A 174 -3.30 0.53 -17.32
CA THR A 174 -3.09 1.82 -17.99
C THR A 174 -2.40 2.74 -16.99
N PRO A 175 -1.19 3.25 -17.30
CA PRO A 175 -0.51 4.19 -16.42
C PRO A 175 -1.35 5.46 -16.21
N PRO A 176 -1.33 6.07 -15.01
CA PRO A 176 -1.92 7.39 -14.80
C PRO A 176 -1.32 8.44 -15.75
N ARG A 177 -2.09 9.46 -16.11
CA ARG A 177 -1.64 10.49 -17.06
C ARG A 177 -0.39 11.22 -16.57
N GLU A 178 -0.33 11.51 -15.28
CA GLU A 178 0.80 12.17 -14.62
C GLU A 178 2.07 11.32 -14.69
N MET A 179 1.92 10.00 -14.73
CA MET A 179 3.01 9.06 -14.93
C MET A 179 3.51 9.12 -16.38
N LEU A 180 2.61 9.08 -17.37
CA LEU A 180 2.97 9.20 -18.79
C LEU A 180 3.65 10.54 -19.12
N LEU A 181 3.26 11.62 -18.43
CA LEU A 181 3.92 12.92 -18.60
C LEU A 181 5.38 12.92 -18.12
N ARG A 182 5.69 12.16 -17.07
CA ARG A 182 7.06 12.02 -16.54
C ARG A 182 7.87 10.96 -17.30
N ARG A 183 7.20 9.89 -17.71
CA ARG A 183 7.75 8.71 -18.38
C ARG A 183 7.01 8.46 -19.69
N PRO A 184 7.28 9.27 -20.74
CA PRO A 184 6.62 9.15 -22.03
C PRO A 184 7.03 7.87 -22.79
N ASP A 185 8.05 7.16 -22.31
CA ASP A 185 8.52 5.87 -22.81
C ASP A 185 7.64 4.69 -22.35
N LEU A 186 6.78 4.88 -21.34
CA LEU A 186 5.86 3.83 -20.91
C LEU A 186 4.81 3.52 -21.98
N PRO A 187 4.39 2.25 -22.10
CA PRO A 187 3.27 1.91 -22.95
C PRO A 187 1.98 2.59 -22.45
N SER A 188 1.14 3.04 -23.37
CA SER A 188 -0.18 3.61 -23.03
C SER A 188 -1.12 2.58 -22.41
N HIS A 189 -0.88 1.29 -22.66
CA HIS A 189 -1.58 0.18 -22.04
C HIS A 189 -0.69 -1.07 -22.02
N MET A 190 -0.78 -1.84 -20.93
CA MET A 190 -0.20 -3.17 -20.81
C MET A 190 -1.33 -4.19 -20.61
N GLU A 191 -1.33 -5.23 -21.43
CA GLU A 191 -2.22 -6.37 -21.24
C GLU A 191 -1.93 -7.10 -19.92
N GLY A 192 -2.90 -7.86 -19.45
CA GLY A 192 -2.75 -8.67 -18.25
C GLY A 192 -1.76 -9.81 -18.43
N GLY A 193 -0.82 -9.96 -17.50
CA GLY A 193 0.20 -11.00 -17.54
C GLY A 193 1.25 -10.85 -16.45
N LEU A 194 2.28 -11.69 -16.50
CA LEU A 194 3.32 -11.78 -15.46
C LEU A 194 4.11 -10.48 -15.26
N ASP A 195 4.35 -9.74 -16.35
CA ASP A 195 5.07 -8.47 -16.30
C ASP A 195 4.18 -7.28 -15.92
N ASN A 196 2.87 -7.48 -15.78
CA ASN A 196 1.93 -6.41 -15.48
C ASN A 196 2.08 -5.94 -14.01
N PRO A 197 2.19 -4.62 -13.75
CA PRO A 197 2.40 -4.10 -12.39
C PRO A 197 1.20 -4.27 -11.44
N LEU A 198 0.01 -4.60 -11.98
CA LEU A 198 -1.15 -4.98 -11.17
C LEU A 198 -1.13 -6.45 -10.72
N GLY A 199 -0.23 -7.26 -11.27
CA GLY A 199 -0.04 -8.67 -10.92
C GLY A 199 -1.25 -9.55 -11.20
N ALA A 200 -1.41 -10.60 -10.40
CA ALA A 200 -2.34 -11.69 -10.71
C ALA A 200 -3.83 -11.31 -10.59
N ARG A 201 -4.19 -10.40 -9.68
CA ARG A 201 -5.58 -10.03 -9.39
C ARG A 201 -5.70 -8.56 -9.02
N ALA A 202 -6.87 -7.98 -9.25
CA ALA A 202 -7.25 -6.69 -8.68
C ALA A 202 -8.69 -6.68 -8.14
N LEU A 203 -8.86 -6.06 -6.97
CA LEU A 203 -10.14 -5.69 -6.38
C LEU A 203 -10.27 -4.17 -6.46
N TYR A 204 -11.28 -3.69 -7.17
CA TYR A 204 -11.53 -2.25 -7.34
C TYR A 204 -12.49 -1.77 -6.26
N LEU A 205 -12.10 -0.70 -5.59
CA LEU A 205 -12.82 -0.18 -4.44
C LEU A 205 -13.80 0.90 -4.89
N PHE A 206 -15.02 0.82 -4.37
CA PHE A 206 -16.13 1.69 -4.74
C PHE A 206 -16.71 2.34 -3.48
N LYS A 207 -17.22 3.56 -3.62
CA LYS A 207 -18.05 4.23 -2.62
C LYS A 207 -19.43 4.49 -3.22
N GLY A 208 -20.40 3.64 -2.86
CA GLY A 208 -21.67 3.58 -3.58
C GLY A 208 -21.43 3.18 -5.04
N PRO A 209 -22.00 3.90 -6.03
CA PRO A 209 -21.81 3.59 -7.45
C PRO A 209 -20.47 4.09 -8.03
N LYS A 210 -19.68 4.87 -7.27
CA LYS A 210 -18.47 5.54 -7.78
C LYS A 210 -17.22 4.71 -7.51
N ASP A 211 -16.40 4.48 -8.55
CA ASP A 211 -15.04 3.94 -8.44
C ASP A 211 -14.17 4.96 -7.67
N THR A 212 -13.46 4.50 -6.63
CA THR A 212 -12.57 5.38 -5.86
C THR A 212 -11.19 5.51 -6.48
N LEU A 213 -10.92 4.77 -7.56
CA LEU A 213 -9.60 4.59 -8.20
C LEU A 213 -8.58 3.84 -7.33
N PHE A 214 -8.92 3.54 -6.07
CA PHE A 214 -8.13 2.67 -5.21
C PHE A 214 -8.38 1.21 -5.51
N ARG A 215 -7.31 0.43 -5.43
CA ARG A 215 -7.32 -1.00 -5.73
C ARG A 215 -6.50 -1.75 -4.70
N ILE A 216 -6.94 -2.97 -4.40
CA ILE A 216 -6.10 -3.99 -3.79
C ILE A 216 -5.66 -4.89 -4.94
N HIS A 217 -4.37 -5.01 -5.19
CA HIS A 217 -3.87 -5.76 -6.34
C HIS A 217 -2.56 -6.50 -6.04
N GLY A 218 -2.19 -7.41 -6.94
CA GLY A 218 -0.94 -8.16 -6.88
C GLY A 218 0.29 -7.31 -7.21
N THR A 219 1.40 -7.97 -7.50
CA THR A 219 2.63 -7.29 -7.91
C THR A 219 3.48 -8.20 -8.78
N ASN A 220 4.17 -7.64 -9.76
CA ASN A 220 5.26 -8.31 -10.50
C ASN A 220 6.63 -8.17 -9.80
N GLU A 221 6.69 -7.44 -8.68
CA GLU A 221 7.90 -7.21 -7.88
C GLU A 221 7.64 -7.53 -6.40
N PRO A 222 7.70 -8.80 -6.01
CA PRO A 222 7.41 -9.26 -4.65
C PRO A 222 8.34 -8.66 -3.59
N GLU A 223 9.57 -8.32 -3.95
CA GLU A 223 10.59 -7.71 -3.08
C GLU A 223 10.22 -6.31 -2.57
N THR A 224 9.23 -5.65 -3.19
CA THR A 224 8.78 -4.30 -2.80
C THR A 224 7.68 -4.30 -1.74
N ILE A 225 7.17 -5.47 -1.35
CA ILE A 225 6.11 -5.55 -0.32
C ILE A 225 6.67 -5.15 1.05
N GLY A 226 5.96 -4.25 1.74
CA GLY A 226 6.41 -3.62 2.98
C GLY A 226 7.12 -2.27 2.80
N HIS A 227 7.34 -1.82 1.56
CA HIS A 227 7.92 -0.52 1.21
C HIS A 227 6.87 0.47 0.65
N ALA A 228 7.16 1.77 0.70
CA ALA A 228 6.25 2.85 0.31
C ALA A 228 6.43 3.31 -1.15
N VAL A 229 6.38 2.37 -2.11
CA VAL A 229 6.80 2.61 -3.51
C VAL A 229 5.65 2.67 -4.53
N SER A 230 4.42 2.94 -4.10
CA SER A 230 3.24 2.92 -5.00
C SER A 230 2.61 4.30 -5.19
N SER A 231 2.06 4.55 -6.38
CA SER A 231 1.33 5.78 -6.73
C SER A 231 -0.04 5.91 -6.05
N GLY A 232 -0.48 4.94 -5.24
CA GLY A 232 -1.68 5.12 -4.41
C GLY A 232 -2.44 3.85 -4.04
N CYS A 233 -2.20 2.72 -4.69
CA CYS A 233 -2.93 1.49 -4.43
C CYS A 233 -2.27 0.59 -3.35
N ILE A 234 -3.02 -0.43 -2.93
CA ILE A 234 -2.59 -1.46 -1.96
C ILE A 234 -2.03 -2.66 -2.74
N ARG A 235 -0.72 -2.90 -2.61
CA ARG A 235 -0.01 -4.00 -3.26
C ARG A 235 0.08 -5.21 -2.33
N MET A 236 -0.09 -6.40 -2.89
CA MET A 236 0.05 -7.69 -2.22
C MET A 236 0.95 -8.60 -3.04
N LEU A 237 1.55 -9.62 -2.41
CA LEU A 237 2.14 -10.73 -3.16
C LEU A 237 1.07 -11.42 -4.03
N ASN A 238 1.46 -11.97 -5.16
CA ASN A 238 0.50 -12.63 -6.07
C ASN A 238 -0.23 -13.80 -5.39
N ALA A 239 0.47 -14.60 -4.57
CA ALA A 239 -0.16 -15.68 -3.81
C ALA A 239 -1.24 -15.16 -2.85
N ASP A 240 -0.93 -14.07 -2.13
CA ASP A 240 -1.81 -13.46 -1.14
C ASP A 240 -3.05 -12.81 -1.78
N VAL A 241 -2.87 -12.08 -2.90
CA VAL A 241 -4.02 -11.47 -3.59
C VAL A 241 -4.91 -12.53 -4.24
N ILE A 242 -4.35 -13.65 -4.73
CA ILE A 242 -5.13 -14.77 -5.25
C ILE A 242 -5.96 -15.40 -4.13
N ASP A 243 -5.37 -15.62 -2.96
CA ASP A 243 -6.08 -16.16 -1.79
C ASP A 243 -7.22 -15.23 -1.36
N LEU A 244 -6.93 -13.93 -1.16
CA LEU A 244 -7.93 -12.92 -0.82
C LEU A 244 -9.05 -12.87 -1.87
N TYR A 245 -8.69 -12.81 -3.16
CA TYR A 245 -9.64 -12.75 -4.28
C TYR A 245 -10.60 -13.93 -4.25
N ARG A 246 -10.14 -15.15 -3.97
CA ARG A 246 -10.98 -16.36 -3.93
C ARG A 246 -11.98 -16.34 -2.77
N ARG A 247 -11.66 -15.65 -1.67
CA ARG A 247 -12.49 -15.59 -0.45
C ARG A 247 -13.54 -14.48 -0.46
N VAL A 248 -13.26 -13.37 -1.14
CA VAL A 248 -14.12 -12.18 -1.07
C VAL A 248 -15.06 -12.07 -2.27
N LYS A 249 -16.29 -11.63 -2.02
CA LYS A 249 -17.31 -11.38 -3.06
C LYS A 249 -17.36 -9.89 -3.40
N LYS A 250 -17.94 -9.57 -4.56
CA LYS A 250 -18.38 -8.19 -4.84
C LYS A 250 -19.38 -7.75 -3.77
N GLY A 251 -19.33 -6.48 -3.38
CA GLY A 251 -20.12 -5.87 -2.31
C GLY A 251 -19.51 -6.02 -0.91
N VAL A 252 -18.44 -6.80 -0.74
CA VAL A 252 -17.74 -6.91 0.55
C VAL A 252 -17.28 -5.53 1.02
N ARG A 253 -17.54 -5.23 2.30
CA ARG A 253 -17.11 -4.00 2.96
C ARG A 253 -15.60 -3.96 3.11
N VAL A 254 -15.03 -2.80 2.82
CA VAL A 254 -13.62 -2.48 3.02
C VAL A 254 -13.52 -1.27 3.94
N VAL A 255 -12.68 -1.36 4.98
CA VAL A 255 -12.40 -0.28 5.92
C VAL A 255 -10.92 0.05 5.85
N VAL A 256 -10.57 1.33 5.76
CA VAL A 256 -9.18 1.82 5.74
C VAL A 256 -8.93 2.73 6.94
N LEU A 257 -7.91 2.37 7.73
CA LEU A 257 -7.53 3.00 9.00
C LEU A 257 -6.41 4.03 8.83
#